data_AF-A0A7X4WAM5-F1
#
_entry.id   AF-A0A7X4WAM5-F1
#
_cell.length_a   1.000
_cell.length_b   1.000
_cell.length_c   1.000
_cell.angle_alpha   90.00
_cell.angle_beta   90.00
_cell.angle_gamma   90.00
#
_symmetry.space_group_name_H-M   'P 1'
#
loop_
_entity.id
_entity.type
_entity.pdbx_description
1 polymer ?
#
loop_
_entity_poly.entity_id
_entity_poly.type
_entity_poly.pdbx_seq_one_letter_code
_entity_poly.pdbx_strand_id
1 'polypeptide(L)'
;MKPGRNDPCPCGSGKKYKHCCMNKVSKPHAEVFDDVESMVAMNPDLTLDELNVVMQHKMQARNNRPHPDFCGLSPTQMANWLYAPLDELNWVTISTPDDLSGSPVMRYLALILDEAMQNDGAFKATSKGNLPAKLVKQASDLLPEFAVSQFERHISISEFAGSNEDKFNALHYTRILAETAGIIYRRSGRFHVKKAAQKLYQTQGVQAFFKPMLETVITRYNWGYFDAFKQDVDLRAFWLFMLWRLQSHASPDQLIDDIVTAFPDLLRQLEPDDYYLPEKRLGVLIESRFIERFLQFWGFVTVDPNRFAAEDRKPPKVQLQPLLAQTFQFTL
;
A
#
# COMPACT_ATOMS: atom_id res chain seq x y z
N MET A 1 23.67 14.21 -17.13
CA MET A 1 23.75 15.53 -17.81
C MET A 1 22.62 16.40 -17.28
N LYS A 2 22.85 17.62 -16.80
CA LYS A 2 21.75 18.50 -16.35
C LYS A 2 21.05 19.09 -17.59
N PRO A 3 19.71 19.00 -17.72
CA PRO A 3 19.00 19.57 -18.87
C PRO A 3 19.15 21.09 -18.91
N GLY A 4 19.37 21.64 -20.10
CA GLY A 4 19.40 23.08 -20.34
C GLY A 4 18.01 23.72 -20.12
N ARG A 5 17.97 25.00 -19.72
CA ARG A 5 16.71 25.71 -19.38
C ARG A 5 15.64 25.64 -20.49
N ASN A 6 16.03 25.59 -21.75
CA ASN A 6 15.11 25.55 -22.88
C ASN A 6 14.83 24.14 -23.41
N ASP A 7 15.51 23.12 -22.88
CA ASP A 7 15.34 21.73 -23.33
C ASP A 7 13.96 21.20 -22.93
N PRO A 8 13.41 20.20 -23.63
CA PRO A 8 12.24 19.47 -23.16
C PRO A 8 12.45 18.99 -21.73
N CYS A 9 11.45 19.21 -20.88
CA CYS A 9 11.54 18.87 -19.48
C CYS A 9 11.66 17.34 -19.31
N PRO A 10 12.62 16.81 -18.54
CA PRO A 10 12.84 15.37 -18.41
C PRO A 10 11.70 14.62 -17.70
N CYS A 11 10.69 15.33 -17.16
CA CYS A 11 9.52 14.71 -16.55
C CYS A 11 8.43 14.30 -17.57
N GLY A 12 8.70 14.34 -18.88
CA GLY A 12 7.76 13.92 -19.91
C GLY A 12 6.60 14.89 -20.18
N SER A 13 6.57 16.07 -19.54
CA SER A 13 5.42 17.00 -19.65
C SER A 13 5.27 17.73 -20.98
N GLY A 14 6.18 17.53 -21.94
CA GLY A 14 6.22 18.26 -23.22
C GLY A 14 6.55 19.76 -23.12
N LYS A 15 6.70 20.32 -21.91
CA LYS A 15 7.05 21.74 -21.68
C LYS A 15 8.56 21.93 -21.62
N LYS A 16 9.06 23.14 -21.91
CA LYS A 16 10.47 23.51 -21.69
C LYS A 16 10.82 23.37 -20.20
N TYR A 17 12.03 22.92 -19.87
CA TYR A 17 12.48 22.67 -18.49
C TYR A 17 12.27 23.88 -17.57
N LYS A 18 12.58 25.09 -18.06
CA LYS A 18 12.34 26.36 -17.35
C LYS A 18 10.88 26.66 -17.04
N HIS A 19 9.93 26.10 -17.78
CA HIS A 19 8.49 26.32 -17.57
C HIS A 19 7.80 25.13 -16.89
N CYS A 20 8.59 24.16 -16.41
CA CYS A 20 8.09 22.96 -15.76
C CYS A 20 8.87 22.69 -14.46
N CYS A 21 9.63 21.59 -14.38
CA CYS A 21 10.30 21.16 -13.15
C CYS A 21 11.26 22.21 -12.58
N MET A 22 11.93 23.02 -13.41
CA MET A 22 12.80 24.08 -12.91
C MET A 22 12.00 25.11 -12.11
N ASN A 23 10.88 25.62 -12.65
CA ASN A 23 10.05 26.59 -11.94
C ASN A 23 9.32 26.00 -10.72
N LYS A 24 9.00 24.70 -10.73
CA LYS A 24 8.44 24.03 -9.54
C LYS A 24 9.44 23.96 -8.39
N VAL A 25 10.74 23.83 -8.66
CA VAL A 25 11.80 23.88 -7.64
C VAL A 25 12.14 25.32 -7.27
N SER A 26 12.11 26.26 -8.22
CA SER A 26 12.40 27.68 -7.96
C SER A 26 11.34 28.38 -7.11
N LYS A 27 10.05 28.02 -7.24
CA LYS A 27 8.95 28.69 -6.51
C LYS A 27 9.02 28.53 -4.99
N PRO A 28 9.20 27.32 -4.42
CA PRO A 28 9.37 27.13 -2.99
C PRO A 28 10.59 27.88 -2.44
N HIS A 29 11.71 27.87 -3.16
CA HIS A 29 12.91 28.58 -2.74
C HIS A 29 12.70 30.10 -2.79
N ALA A 30 12.16 30.64 -3.88
CA ALA A 30 11.88 32.07 -4.01
C ALA A 30 10.93 32.58 -2.90
N GLU A 31 9.85 31.85 -2.61
CA GLU A 31 8.92 32.21 -1.53
C GLU A 31 9.59 32.20 -0.15
N VAL A 32 10.48 31.23 0.13
CA VAL A 32 11.23 31.19 1.41
C VAL A 32 12.23 32.34 1.49
N PHE A 33 12.89 32.69 0.39
CA PHE A 33 13.80 33.83 0.35
C PHE A 33 13.04 35.17 0.50
N ASP A 34 11.92 35.36 -0.19
CA ASP A 34 11.04 36.54 -0.05
C ASP A 34 10.48 36.64 1.38
N ASP A 35 10.17 35.50 2.00
CA ASP A 35 9.70 35.41 3.38
C ASP A 35 10.77 35.80 4.41
N VAL A 36 12.04 35.49 4.14
CA VAL A 36 13.17 35.88 4.99
C VAL A 36 13.50 37.35 4.78
N GLU A 37 13.52 37.81 3.53
CA GLU A 37 13.81 39.20 3.18
C GLU A 37 12.76 40.16 3.77
N SER A 38 11.47 39.80 3.68
CA SER A 38 10.39 40.56 4.32
C SER A 38 10.48 40.57 5.85
N MET A 39 10.92 39.48 6.48
CA MET A 39 11.07 39.42 7.94
C MET A 39 12.21 40.28 8.46
N VAL A 40 13.36 40.23 7.80
CA VAL A 40 14.52 41.08 8.12
C VAL A 40 14.17 42.55 7.87
N ALA A 41 13.41 42.85 6.82
CA ALA A 41 12.96 44.21 6.52
C ALA A 41 11.95 44.75 7.56
N MET A 42 11.08 43.91 8.11
CA MET A 42 10.07 44.31 9.11
C MET A 42 10.62 44.40 10.54
N ASN A 43 11.70 43.70 10.85
CA ASN A 43 12.29 43.65 12.19
C ASN A 43 13.82 43.71 12.10
N PRO A 44 14.41 44.88 11.78
CA PRO A 44 15.84 45.03 11.51
C PRO A 44 16.74 44.78 12.74
N ASP A 45 16.17 44.82 13.95
CA ASP A 45 16.89 44.66 15.21
C ASP A 45 16.92 43.23 15.76
N LEU A 46 16.37 42.25 15.02
CA LEU A 46 16.38 40.85 15.46
C LEU A 46 17.81 40.33 15.59
N THR A 47 18.11 39.72 16.73
CA THR A 47 19.31 38.89 16.88
C THR A 47 19.19 37.63 16.03
N LEU A 48 20.32 36.98 15.74
CA LEU A 48 20.33 35.73 14.97
C LEU A 48 19.48 34.63 15.63
N ASP A 49 19.47 34.58 16.96
CA ASP A 49 18.69 33.60 17.72
C ASP A 49 17.18 33.87 17.61
N GLU A 50 16.77 35.14 17.71
CA GLU A 50 15.36 35.51 17.53
C GLU A 50 14.89 35.30 16.08
N LEU A 51 15.75 35.59 15.10
CA LEU A 51 15.49 35.30 13.69
C LEU A 51 15.29 33.80 13.44
N ASN A 52 16.12 32.95 14.05
CA ASN A 52 15.97 31.49 13.97
C ASN A 52 14.63 31.03 14.55
N VAL A 53 14.21 31.57 15.71
CA VAL A 53 12.92 31.22 16.34
C VAL A 53 11.74 31.64 15.46
N VAL A 54 11.78 32.86 14.91
CA VAL A 54 10.73 33.35 13.99
C VAL A 54 10.67 32.50 12.72
N MET A 55 11.82 32.13 12.17
CA MET A 55 11.91 31.29 10.98
C MET A 55 11.35 29.88 11.24
N GLN A 56 11.68 29.27 12.39
CA GLN A 56 11.11 27.99 12.82
C GLN A 56 9.59 28.05 12.95
N HIS A 57 9.07 29.09 13.62
CA HIS A 57 7.62 29.27 13.78
C HIS A 57 6.90 29.43 12.43
N LYS A 58 7.46 30.21 11.51
CA LYS A 58 6.89 30.39 10.16
C LYS A 58 6.94 29.09 9.35
N MET A 59 8.06 28.37 9.40
CA MET A 59 8.18 27.05 8.77
C MET A 59 7.17 26.07 9.33
N GLN A 60 6.98 26.03 10.64
CA GLN A 60 5.98 25.18 11.28
C GLN A 60 4.55 25.56 10.84
N ALA A 61 4.20 26.85 10.84
CA ALA A 61 2.91 27.32 10.35
C ALA A 61 2.66 26.95 8.88
N ARG A 62 3.68 27.07 8.03
CA ARG A 62 3.62 26.66 6.61
C ARG A 62 3.43 25.16 6.48
N ASN A 63 4.21 24.36 7.21
CA ASN A 63 4.16 22.90 7.14
C ASN A 63 2.85 22.31 7.72
N ASN A 64 2.13 23.08 8.53
CA ASN A 64 0.82 22.70 9.06
C ASN A 64 -0.36 23.27 8.26
N ARG A 65 -0.11 23.97 7.15
CA ARG A 65 -1.17 24.49 6.26
C ARG A 65 -1.61 23.40 5.27
N PRO A 66 -2.93 23.20 5.06
CA PRO A 66 -3.45 22.36 3.98
C PRO A 66 -2.83 22.67 2.62
N HIS A 67 -2.37 21.64 1.92
CA HIS A 67 -1.76 21.76 0.59
C HIS A 67 -2.66 21.13 -0.47
N PRO A 68 -2.99 21.83 -1.57
CA PRO A 68 -3.89 21.30 -2.61
C PRO A 68 -3.33 20.05 -3.29
N ASP A 69 -2.02 19.99 -3.55
CA ASP A 69 -1.40 18.80 -4.16
C ASP A 69 -1.41 17.58 -3.23
N PHE A 70 -1.65 17.76 -1.92
CA PHE A 70 -1.84 16.66 -0.96
C PHE A 70 -3.32 16.47 -0.60
N CYS A 71 -4.22 16.91 -1.49
CA CYS A 71 -5.67 16.81 -1.34
C CYS A 71 -6.19 17.44 -0.03
N GLY A 72 -5.52 18.47 0.47
CA GLY A 72 -5.88 19.16 1.72
C GLY A 72 -5.09 18.73 2.96
N LEU A 73 -4.26 17.68 2.87
CA LEU A 73 -3.30 17.38 3.94
C LEU A 73 -2.21 18.44 4.00
N SER A 74 -1.70 18.70 5.20
CA SER A 74 -0.52 19.52 5.41
C SER A 74 0.77 18.70 5.17
N PRO A 75 1.91 19.35 4.82
CA PRO A 75 3.20 18.69 4.76
C PRO A 75 3.56 17.89 6.03
N THR A 76 3.20 18.37 7.23
CA THR A 76 3.40 17.64 8.48
C THR A 76 2.59 16.34 8.55
N GLN A 77 1.31 16.39 8.17
CA GLN A 77 0.46 15.19 8.11
C GLN A 77 1.03 14.17 7.13
N MET A 78 1.41 14.64 5.93
CA MET A 78 2.00 13.79 4.91
C MET A 78 3.32 13.16 5.39
N ALA A 79 4.20 13.93 6.01
CA ALA A 79 5.47 13.42 6.52
C ALA A 79 5.27 12.30 7.56
N ASN A 80 4.30 12.44 8.47
CA ASN A 80 3.97 11.36 9.39
C ASN A 80 3.48 10.12 8.64
N TRP A 81 2.57 10.26 7.67
CA TRP A 81 2.02 9.13 6.91
C TRP A 81 3.04 8.39 6.06
N LEU A 82 4.09 9.07 5.57
CA LEU A 82 5.14 8.47 4.74
C LEU A 82 6.23 7.75 5.54
N TYR A 83 6.49 8.19 6.79
CA TYR A 83 7.72 7.82 7.49
C TYR A 83 7.53 7.27 8.90
N ALA A 84 6.38 7.50 9.56
CA ALA A 84 6.16 6.99 10.90
C ALA A 84 5.90 5.48 10.90
N PRO A 85 6.34 4.75 11.95
CA PRO A 85 5.95 3.36 12.15
C PRO A 85 4.44 3.24 12.42
N LEU A 86 3.88 2.04 12.26
CA LEU A 86 2.44 1.77 12.27
C LEU A 86 1.74 2.28 13.57
N ASP A 87 2.42 2.19 14.70
CA ASP A 87 1.93 2.60 16.02
C ASP A 87 2.09 4.09 16.34
N GLU A 88 2.81 4.84 15.49
CA GLU A 88 3.00 6.29 15.59
C GLU A 88 2.29 7.07 14.47
N LEU A 89 1.46 6.39 13.67
CA LEU A 89 0.63 7.04 12.67
C LEU A 89 -0.44 7.90 13.35
N ASN A 90 -0.46 9.17 12.97
CA ASN A 90 -1.41 10.15 13.45
C ASN A 90 -2.57 10.30 12.45
N TRP A 91 -3.70 10.83 12.92
CA TRP A 91 -4.93 11.05 12.12
C TRP A 91 -5.55 9.79 11.50
N VAL A 92 -5.14 8.61 11.95
CA VAL A 92 -5.77 7.34 11.60
C VAL A 92 -5.76 6.43 12.82
N THR A 93 -6.90 5.84 13.12
CA THR A 93 -7.01 4.72 14.07
C THR A 93 -6.98 3.43 13.28
N ILE A 94 -6.03 2.54 13.61
CA ILE A 94 -5.89 1.21 13.01
C ILE A 94 -6.28 0.15 14.04
N SER A 95 -7.43 -0.46 13.82
CA SER A 95 -8.04 -1.45 14.71
C SER A 95 -7.98 -2.85 14.12
N THR A 96 -7.92 -3.87 14.98
CA THR A 96 -8.20 -5.24 14.55
C THR A 96 -9.72 -5.41 14.56
N PRO A 97 -10.38 -5.73 13.44
CA PRO A 97 -11.81 -6.01 13.43
C PRO A 97 -12.16 -7.22 14.29
N ASP A 98 -13.32 -7.17 14.97
CA ASP A 98 -13.82 -8.27 15.78
C ASP A 98 -14.15 -9.51 14.93
N ASP A 99 -14.70 -9.29 13.73
CA ASP A 99 -14.97 -10.35 12.76
C ASP A 99 -13.98 -10.28 11.59
N LEU A 100 -13.17 -11.33 11.46
CA LEU A 100 -12.21 -11.51 10.35
C LEU A 100 -12.73 -12.51 9.31
N SER A 101 -13.99 -12.95 9.38
CA SER A 101 -14.58 -13.94 8.47
C SER A 101 -14.50 -13.52 7.00
N GLY A 102 -14.66 -12.22 6.74
CA GLY A 102 -14.59 -11.61 5.42
C GLY A 102 -13.17 -11.38 4.87
N SER A 103 -12.12 -11.70 5.62
CA SER A 103 -10.72 -11.53 5.18
C SER A 103 -10.11 -12.84 4.68
N PRO A 104 -9.84 -12.98 3.36
CA PRO A 104 -9.22 -14.19 2.82
C PRO A 104 -7.87 -14.48 3.48
N VAL A 105 -6.98 -13.48 3.58
CA VAL A 105 -5.67 -13.63 4.23
C VAL A 105 -5.78 -14.16 5.66
N MET A 106 -6.70 -13.64 6.46
CA MET A 106 -6.84 -14.08 7.86
C MET A 106 -7.46 -15.48 7.96
N ARG A 107 -8.41 -15.81 7.09
CA ARG A 107 -9.03 -17.14 7.03
C ARG A 107 -8.05 -18.22 6.55
N TYR A 108 -7.23 -17.90 5.56
CA TYR A 108 -6.16 -18.79 5.11
C TYR A 108 -5.07 -18.96 6.18
N LEU A 109 -4.73 -17.89 6.91
CA LEU A 109 -3.80 -17.98 8.04
C LEU A 109 -4.36 -18.90 9.14
N ALA A 110 -5.64 -18.76 9.49
CA ALA A 110 -6.29 -19.64 10.46
C ALA A 110 -6.17 -21.12 10.06
N LEU A 111 -6.44 -21.48 8.79
CA LEU A 111 -6.26 -22.85 8.30
C LEU A 111 -4.82 -23.36 8.45
N ILE A 112 -3.83 -22.53 8.16
CA ILE A 112 -2.40 -22.87 8.30
C ILE A 112 -2.05 -23.10 9.78
N LEU A 113 -2.54 -22.25 10.67
CA LEU A 113 -2.30 -22.36 12.11
C LEU A 113 -3.02 -23.57 12.68
N ASP A 114 -4.29 -23.80 12.34
CA ASP A 114 -5.07 -24.96 12.80
C ASP A 114 -4.42 -26.29 12.40
N GLU A 115 -4.01 -26.44 11.13
CA GLU A 115 -3.31 -27.65 10.68
C GLU A 115 -2.01 -27.85 11.47
N ALA A 116 -1.25 -26.79 11.76
CA ALA A 116 -0.07 -26.92 12.59
C ALA A 116 -0.40 -27.29 14.05
N MET A 117 -1.38 -26.63 14.65
CA MET A 117 -1.75 -26.83 16.06
C MET A 117 -2.32 -28.23 16.31
N GLN A 118 -3.03 -28.81 15.35
CA GLN A 118 -3.50 -30.20 15.38
C GLN A 118 -2.35 -31.23 15.25
N ASN A 119 -1.17 -30.79 14.81
CA ASN A 119 0.00 -31.63 14.58
C ASN A 119 1.21 -31.16 15.44
N ASP A 120 0.97 -30.89 16.72
CA ASP A 120 2.01 -30.48 17.70
C ASP A 120 2.81 -29.23 17.31
N GLY A 121 2.16 -28.33 16.57
CA GLY A 121 2.71 -27.05 16.13
C GLY A 121 3.49 -27.09 14.82
N ALA A 122 3.43 -28.19 14.05
CA ALA A 122 4.07 -28.28 12.75
C ALA A 122 3.40 -29.30 11.81
N PHE A 123 3.43 -29.06 10.50
CA PHE A 123 2.90 -30.01 9.49
C PHE A 123 3.84 -30.16 8.29
N LYS A 124 3.70 -31.26 7.55
CA LYS A 124 4.59 -31.60 6.42
C LYS A 124 4.30 -30.68 5.23
N ALA A 125 5.34 -30.14 4.62
CA ALA A 125 5.25 -29.47 3.32
C ALA A 125 5.28 -30.50 2.18
N THR A 126 4.87 -30.11 0.97
CA THR A 126 5.09 -30.93 -0.22
C THR A 126 6.59 -31.05 -0.53
N SER A 127 6.96 -31.90 -1.49
CA SER A 127 8.35 -32.03 -1.95
C SER A 127 8.92 -30.72 -2.54
N LYS A 128 8.07 -29.90 -3.16
CA LYS A 128 8.42 -28.54 -3.60
C LYS A 128 8.50 -27.53 -2.45
N GLY A 129 8.06 -27.95 -1.27
CA GLY A 129 8.01 -27.13 -0.07
C GLY A 129 6.84 -26.16 -0.04
N ASN A 130 5.75 -26.50 -0.73
CA ASN A 130 4.44 -25.85 -0.71
C ASN A 130 3.52 -26.45 0.36
N LEU A 131 2.39 -25.80 0.62
CA LEU A 131 1.28 -26.29 1.44
C LEU A 131 0.68 -27.59 0.86
N PRO A 132 0.28 -28.55 1.70
CA PRO A 132 -0.36 -29.79 1.25
C PRO A 132 -1.67 -29.56 0.49
N ALA A 133 -1.96 -30.43 -0.48
CA ALA A 133 -3.18 -30.35 -1.30
C ALA A 133 -4.48 -30.35 -0.48
N LYS A 134 -4.50 -31.05 0.68
CA LYS A 134 -5.63 -31.03 1.61
C LYS A 134 -5.94 -29.60 2.09
N LEU A 135 -4.92 -28.88 2.54
CA LEU A 135 -5.05 -27.50 3.03
C LEU A 135 -5.43 -26.56 1.89
N VAL A 136 -4.83 -26.72 0.70
CA VAL A 136 -5.18 -25.93 -0.49
C VAL A 136 -6.66 -26.13 -0.87
N LYS A 137 -7.17 -27.37 -0.81
CA LYS A 137 -8.57 -27.66 -1.05
C LYS A 137 -9.46 -26.97 -0.03
N GLN A 138 -9.16 -27.11 1.26
CA GLN A 138 -9.90 -26.43 2.34
C GLN A 138 -9.93 -24.92 2.14
N ALA A 139 -8.81 -24.30 1.74
CA ALA A 139 -8.75 -22.87 1.45
C ALA A 139 -9.57 -22.48 0.20
N SER A 140 -9.62 -23.33 -0.82
CA SER A 140 -10.43 -23.08 -2.03
C SER A 140 -11.93 -23.16 -1.71
N ASP A 141 -12.31 -24.08 -0.83
CA ASP A 141 -13.69 -24.27 -0.39
C ASP A 141 -14.22 -23.06 0.42
N LEU A 142 -13.34 -22.15 0.88
CA LEU A 142 -13.74 -20.90 1.54
C LEU A 142 -14.14 -19.79 0.57
N LEU A 143 -13.84 -19.90 -0.73
CA LEU A 143 -14.11 -18.82 -1.70
C LEU A 143 -15.55 -18.28 -1.64
N PRO A 144 -16.62 -19.11 -1.55
CA PRO A 144 -17.99 -18.61 -1.48
C PRO A 144 -18.29 -17.70 -0.28
N GLU A 145 -17.47 -17.74 0.78
CA GLU A 145 -17.64 -16.88 1.95
C GLU A 145 -17.12 -15.45 1.73
N PHE A 146 -16.30 -15.22 0.71
CA PHE A 146 -15.68 -13.92 0.47
C PHE A 146 -16.48 -13.06 -0.50
N ALA A 147 -16.47 -11.74 -0.28
CA ALA A 147 -17.15 -10.78 -1.16
C ALA A 147 -16.65 -10.83 -2.62
N VAL A 148 -15.43 -11.34 -2.86
CA VAL A 148 -14.88 -11.51 -4.21
C VAL A 148 -15.53 -12.66 -4.99
N SER A 149 -16.26 -13.57 -4.33
CA SER A 149 -16.99 -14.66 -5.00
C SER A 149 -18.06 -14.16 -5.99
N GLN A 150 -18.55 -12.93 -5.83
CA GLN A 150 -19.42 -12.28 -6.82
C GLN A 150 -18.78 -12.18 -8.22
N PHE A 151 -17.44 -12.25 -8.27
CA PHE A 151 -16.63 -12.22 -9.48
C PHE A 151 -15.91 -13.55 -9.70
N GLU A 152 -16.49 -14.65 -9.22
CA GLU A 152 -15.91 -15.98 -9.33
C GLU A 152 -15.52 -16.30 -10.77
N ARG A 153 -14.30 -16.81 -10.90
CA ARG A 153 -13.73 -17.24 -12.17
C ARG A 153 -13.45 -18.73 -12.09
N HIS A 154 -13.30 -19.35 -13.25
CA HIS A 154 -12.82 -20.72 -13.33
C HIS A 154 -11.50 -20.88 -12.53
N ILE A 155 -11.38 -21.99 -11.79
CA ILE A 155 -10.29 -22.25 -10.85
C ILE A 155 -8.88 -22.09 -11.46
N SER A 156 -8.74 -22.25 -12.78
CA SER A 156 -7.45 -22.10 -13.47
C SER A 156 -6.94 -20.66 -13.58
N ILE A 157 -7.79 -19.67 -13.35
CA ILE A 157 -7.49 -18.23 -13.47
C ILE A 157 -8.00 -17.44 -12.23
N SER A 158 -8.28 -18.15 -11.14
CA SER A 158 -8.72 -17.55 -9.88
C SER A 158 -7.51 -17.21 -9.01
N GLU A 159 -7.52 -16.02 -8.41
CA GLU A 159 -6.54 -15.65 -7.39
C GLU A 159 -6.87 -16.28 -6.02
N PHE A 160 -8.12 -16.72 -5.84
CA PHE A 160 -8.72 -17.11 -4.54
C PHE A 160 -9.11 -18.60 -4.44
N ALA A 161 -8.80 -19.40 -5.46
CA ALA A 161 -8.97 -20.85 -5.44
C ALA A 161 -7.95 -21.51 -6.38
N GLY A 162 -7.52 -22.73 -6.07
CA GLY A 162 -6.52 -23.41 -6.89
C GLY A 162 -6.39 -24.90 -6.59
N SER A 163 -5.86 -25.67 -7.56
CA SER A 163 -5.63 -27.11 -7.40
C SER A 163 -4.38 -27.46 -6.57
N ASN A 164 -3.47 -26.50 -6.42
CA ASN A 164 -2.28 -26.57 -5.58
C ASN A 164 -1.85 -25.12 -5.24
N GLU A 165 -0.88 -24.94 -4.34
CA GLU A 165 -0.46 -23.60 -3.91
C GLU A 165 0.14 -22.75 -5.04
N ASP A 166 0.89 -23.36 -6.00
CA ASP A 166 1.48 -22.62 -7.13
C ASP A 166 0.40 -21.96 -8.02
N LYS A 167 -0.86 -22.44 -7.92
CA LYS A 167 -2.02 -21.95 -8.68
C LYS A 167 -3.04 -21.24 -7.78
N PHE A 168 -2.62 -20.76 -6.61
CA PHE A 168 -3.50 -20.11 -5.65
C PHE A 168 -2.77 -18.91 -5.01
N ASN A 169 -2.75 -17.79 -5.72
CA ASN A 169 -1.95 -16.62 -5.36
C ASN A 169 -2.28 -16.05 -3.98
N ALA A 170 -3.56 -15.90 -3.61
CA ALA A 170 -3.93 -15.33 -2.31
C ALA A 170 -3.52 -16.25 -1.13
N LEU A 171 -3.56 -17.57 -1.31
CA LEU A 171 -3.08 -18.52 -0.31
C LEU A 171 -1.54 -18.51 -0.22
N HIS A 172 -0.85 -18.51 -1.37
CA HIS A 172 0.60 -18.42 -1.42
C HIS A 172 1.11 -17.12 -0.78
N TYR A 173 0.47 -16.00 -1.12
CA TYR A 173 0.65 -14.69 -0.51
C TYR A 173 0.57 -14.79 1.01
N THR A 174 -0.49 -15.40 1.53
CA THR A 174 -0.72 -15.54 2.97
C THR A 174 0.40 -16.31 3.66
N ARG A 175 0.86 -17.42 3.06
CA ARG A 175 1.98 -18.20 3.61
C ARG A 175 3.27 -17.38 3.64
N ILE A 176 3.64 -16.74 2.52
CA ILE A 176 4.86 -15.92 2.44
C ILE A 176 4.80 -14.77 3.46
N LEU A 177 3.63 -14.13 3.58
CA LEU A 177 3.43 -13.05 4.53
C LEU A 177 3.58 -13.54 5.97
N ALA A 178 3.01 -14.71 6.31
CA ALA A 178 3.15 -15.32 7.64
C ALA A 178 4.59 -15.75 7.96
N GLU A 179 5.35 -16.21 6.97
CA GLU A 179 6.79 -16.49 7.10
C GLU A 179 7.59 -15.20 7.33
N THR A 180 7.30 -14.15 6.57
CA THR A 180 7.95 -12.84 6.67
C THR A 180 7.63 -12.17 8.01
N ALA A 181 6.39 -12.32 8.49
CA ALA A 181 5.95 -11.89 9.81
C ALA A 181 6.63 -12.68 10.94
N GLY A 182 7.26 -13.82 10.61
CA GLY A 182 7.90 -14.70 11.56
C GLY A 182 6.92 -15.47 12.43
N ILE A 183 5.69 -15.67 11.97
CA ILE A 183 4.65 -16.47 12.65
C ILE A 183 4.96 -17.95 12.43
N ILE A 184 5.20 -18.31 11.16
CA ILE A 184 5.61 -19.63 10.73
C ILE A 184 7.03 -19.61 10.17
N TYR A 185 7.65 -20.78 10.07
CA TYR A 185 8.91 -20.96 9.38
C TYR A 185 9.01 -22.38 8.82
N ARG A 186 9.78 -22.55 7.76
CA ARG A 186 10.01 -23.86 7.15
C ARG A 186 11.33 -24.46 7.60
N ARG A 187 11.32 -25.69 8.10
CA ARG A 187 12.52 -26.45 8.49
C ARG A 187 12.32 -27.95 8.27
N SER A 188 13.32 -28.59 7.67
CA SER A 188 13.32 -30.05 7.44
C SER A 188 12.06 -30.56 6.72
N GLY A 189 11.64 -29.85 5.66
CA GLY A 189 10.45 -30.22 4.86
C GLY A 189 9.11 -30.06 5.59
N ARG A 190 9.05 -29.30 6.68
CA ARG A 190 7.83 -29.01 7.45
C ARG A 190 7.67 -27.51 7.65
N PHE A 191 6.43 -27.06 7.74
CA PHE A 191 6.08 -25.75 8.30
C PHE A 191 5.89 -25.88 9.80
N HIS A 192 6.47 -24.96 10.55
CA HIS A 192 6.41 -24.89 12.00
C HIS A 192 5.84 -23.54 12.41
N VAL A 193 4.96 -23.52 13.40
CA VAL A 193 4.52 -22.30 14.06
C VAL A 193 5.48 -22.01 15.21
N LYS A 194 5.98 -20.78 15.35
CA LYS A 194 6.87 -20.44 16.48
C LYS A 194 6.15 -20.65 17.81
N LYS A 195 6.85 -21.08 18.87
CA LYS A 195 6.23 -21.34 20.18
C LYS A 195 5.49 -20.15 20.78
N ALA A 196 6.03 -18.93 20.60
CA ALA A 196 5.33 -17.70 20.99
C ALA A 196 4.01 -17.51 20.22
N ALA A 197 4.01 -17.78 18.90
CA ALA A 197 2.80 -17.72 18.08
C ALA A 197 1.80 -18.84 18.44
N GLN A 198 2.26 -20.06 18.77
CA GLN A 198 1.36 -21.13 19.25
C GLN A 198 0.61 -20.70 20.51
N LYS A 199 1.32 -20.14 21.50
CA LYS A 199 0.72 -19.64 22.75
C LYS A 199 -0.27 -18.51 22.47
N LEU A 200 0.12 -17.55 21.62
CA LEU A 200 -0.73 -16.42 21.29
C LEU A 200 -2.02 -16.87 20.60
N TYR A 201 -1.92 -17.77 19.62
CA TYR A 201 -3.06 -18.35 18.91
C TYR A 201 -4.03 -19.08 19.85
N GLN A 202 -3.52 -19.87 20.81
CA GLN A 202 -4.36 -20.54 21.81
C GLN A 202 -5.15 -19.57 22.69
N THR A 203 -4.59 -18.40 22.99
CA THR A 203 -5.23 -17.42 23.90
C THR A 203 -6.13 -16.41 23.21
N GLN A 204 -5.80 -16.00 21.98
CA GLN A 204 -6.42 -14.87 21.30
C GLN A 204 -6.91 -15.23 19.88
N GLY A 205 -6.74 -16.48 19.45
CA GLY A 205 -7.09 -16.93 18.10
C GLY A 205 -6.28 -16.21 17.02
N VAL A 206 -6.84 -16.18 15.81
CA VAL A 206 -6.17 -15.59 14.64
C VAL A 206 -6.08 -14.06 14.72
N GLN A 207 -6.95 -13.40 15.48
CA GLN A 207 -7.00 -11.94 15.62
C GLN A 207 -5.67 -11.35 16.09
N ALA A 208 -4.93 -12.07 16.93
CA ALA A 208 -3.64 -11.62 17.44
C ALA A 208 -2.58 -11.41 16.37
N PHE A 209 -2.78 -11.98 15.18
CA PHE A 209 -1.86 -11.88 14.05
C PHE A 209 -2.27 -10.83 13.02
N PHE A 210 -3.43 -10.19 13.17
CA PHE A 210 -3.91 -9.20 12.20
C PHE A 210 -2.93 -8.02 12.06
N LYS A 211 -2.62 -7.31 13.16
CA LYS A 211 -1.66 -6.19 13.13
C LYS A 211 -0.24 -6.61 12.71
N PRO A 212 0.35 -7.70 13.24
CA PRO A 212 1.65 -8.17 12.76
C PRO A 212 1.70 -8.49 11.25
N MET A 213 0.64 -9.09 10.71
CA MET A 213 0.54 -9.36 9.27
C MET A 213 0.40 -8.05 8.48
N LEU A 214 -0.39 -7.09 8.99
CA LEU A 214 -0.64 -5.80 8.34
C LEU A 214 0.64 -4.95 8.30
N GLU A 215 1.35 -4.88 9.42
CA GLU A 215 2.65 -4.22 9.50
C GLU A 215 3.66 -4.86 8.54
N THR A 216 3.65 -6.20 8.44
CA THR A 216 4.55 -6.92 7.56
C THR A 216 4.28 -6.62 6.09
N VAL A 217 3.02 -6.52 5.66
CA VAL A 217 2.72 -6.20 4.27
C VAL A 217 3.20 -4.79 3.91
N ILE A 218 3.04 -3.80 4.79
CA ILE A 218 3.44 -2.42 4.48
C ILE A 218 4.95 -2.16 4.65
N THR A 219 5.68 -2.94 5.46
CA THR A 219 7.11 -2.68 5.75
C THR A 219 8.08 -3.64 5.09
N ARG A 220 7.73 -4.93 4.96
CA ARG A 220 8.69 -6.00 4.65
C ARG A 220 8.32 -6.84 3.43
N TYR A 221 7.03 -7.04 3.16
CA TYR A 221 6.59 -7.82 2.01
C TYR A 221 6.97 -7.12 0.70
N ASN A 222 7.46 -7.90 -0.27
CA ASN A 222 7.72 -7.40 -1.61
C ASN A 222 6.39 -7.32 -2.38
N TRP A 223 5.87 -6.12 -2.56
CA TRP A 223 4.62 -5.89 -3.29
C TRP A 223 4.67 -6.35 -4.76
N GLY A 224 5.86 -6.45 -5.35
CA GLY A 224 6.06 -6.97 -6.71
C GLY A 224 6.19 -8.49 -6.82
N TYR A 225 6.01 -9.25 -5.72
CA TYR A 225 6.29 -10.69 -5.70
C TYR A 225 5.61 -11.51 -6.81
N PHE A 226 4.40 -11.12 -7.20
CA PHE A 226 3.59 -11.82 -8.20
C PHE A 226 3.61 -11.18 -9.59
N ASP A 227 4.37 -10.12 -9.80
CA ASP A 227 4.50 -9.52 -11.12
C ASP A 227 5.89 -9.74 -11.72
N ALA A 228 5.94 -9.58 -13.03
CA ALA A 228 7.17 -9.67 -13.82
C ALA A 228 7.79 -8.28 -14.06
N PHE A 229 7.30 -7.23 -13.38
CA PHE A 229 7.88 -5.90 -13.53
C PHE A 229 9.24 -5.87 -12.83
N LYS A 230 10.18 -5.14 -13.41
CA LYS A 230 11.44 -4.84 -12.74
C LYS A 230 11.16 -3.99 -11.49
N GLN A 231 12.15 -3.87 -10.60
CA GLN A 231 12.02 -3.05 -9.39
C GLN A 231 11.93 -1.56 -9.74
N ASP A 232 10.77 -1.12 -10.23
CA ASP A 232 10.57 0.20 -10.84
C ASP A 232 10.34 1.29 -9.80
N VAL A 233 9.56 1.01 -8.75
CA VAL A 233 9.23 1.97 -7.69
C VAL A 233 8.68 1.24 -6.47
N ASP A 234 9.06 1.71 -5.27
CA ASP A 234 8.50 1.23 -4.02
C ASP A 234 7.27 2.04 -3.61
N LEU A 235 6.08 1.49 -3.83
CA LEU A 235 4.82 2.14 -3.51
C LEU A 235 4.43 2.03 -2.02
N ARG A 236 5.17 1.23 -1.24
CA ARG A 236 4.82 0.97 0.17
C ARG A 236 4.79 2.23 1.01
N ALA A 237 5.71 3.17 0.78
CA ALA A 237 5.76 4.43 1.53
C ALA A 237 4.46 5.26 1.40
N PHE A 238 3.69 5.08 0.33
CA PHE A 238 2.49 5.87 0.03
C PHE A 238 1.19 5.15 0.43
N TRP A 239 1.28 3.98 1.07
CA TRP A 239 0.13 3.10 1.29
C TRP A 239 -1.03 3.80 2.02
N LEU A 240 -0.73 4.61 3.04
CA LEU A 240 -1.77 5.23 3.87
C LEU A 240 -2.47 6.36 3.13
N PHE A 241 -1.72 7.18 2.38
CA PHE A 241 -2.30 8.19 1.51
C PHE A 241 -3.16 7.54 0.43
N MET A 242 -2.67 6.51 -0.26
CA MET A 242 -3.45 5.78 -1.26
C MET A 242 -4.73 5.18 -0.67
N LEU A 243 -4.65 4.62 0.55
CA LEU A 243 -5.79 4.04 1.24
C LEU A 243 -6.85 5.08 1.57
N TRP A 244 -6.44 6.22 2.14
CA TRP A 244 -7.33 7.33 2.47
C TRP A 244 -8.05 7.87 1.23
N ARG A 245 -7.31 8.09 0.13
CA ARG A 245 -7.88 8.54 -1.15
C ARG A 245 -8.89 7.54 -1.69
N LEU A 246 -8.50 6.27 -1.77
CA LEU A 246 -9.39 5.22 -2.26
C LEU A 246 -10.64 5.07 -1.40
N GLN A 247 -10.53 5.20 -0.07
CA GLN A 247 -11.69 5.19 0.83
C GLN A 247 -12.61 6.41 0.63
N SER A 248 -12.08 7.54 0.18
CA SER A 248 -12.84 8.79 -0.02
C SER A 248 -13.70 8.79 -1.29
N HIS A 249 -13.19 8.22 -2.39
CA HIS A 249 -13.87 8.31 -3.70
C HIS A 249 -14.03 6.98 -4.44
N ALA A 250 -13.42 5.90 -3.96
CA ALA A 250 -13.52 4.54 -4.51
C ALA A 250 -13.18 4.45 -6.02
N SER A 251 -12.28 5.29 -6.51
CA SER A 251 -11.89 5.37 -7.94
C SER A 251 -10.38 5.18 -8.10
N PRO A 252 -9.94 4.11 -8.77
CA PRO A 252 -8.53 3.89 -9.10
C PRO A 252 -7.94 5.00 -9.99
N ASP A 253 -8.68 5.46 -11.00
CA ASP A 253 -8.21 6.53 -11.90
C ASP A 253 -7.93 7.82 -11.11
N GLN A 254 -8.88 8.25 -10.27
CA GLN A 254 -8.71 9.41 -9.40
C GLN A 254 -7.54 9.22 -8.41
N LEU A 255 -7.37 8.00 -7.88
CA LEU A 255 -6.26 7.67 -6.99
C LEU A 255 -4.90 7.84 -7.70
N ILE A 256 -4.80 7.41 -8.95
CA ILE A 256 -3.58 7.55 -9.75
C ILE A 256 -3.28 9.03 -9.98
N ASP A 257 -4.29 9.83 -10.35
CA ASP A 257 -4.15 11.28 -10.53
C ASP A 257 -3.70 11.98 -9.24
N ASP A 258 -4.28 11.59 -8.09
CA ASP A 258 -3.90 12.12 -6.78
C ASP A 258 -2.43 11.78 -6.44
N ILE A 259 -1.97 10.56 -6.75
CA ILE A 259 -0.57 10.15 -6.54
C ILE A 259 0.39 10.88 -7.47
N VAL A 260 0.05 11.02 -8.76
CA VAL A 260 0.88 11.76 -9.72
C VAL A 260 0.98 13.24 -9.33
N THR A 261 -0.10 13.80 -8.79
CA THR A 261 -0.14 15.20 -8.35
C THR A 261 0.69 15.40 -7.08
N ALA A 262 0.52 14.54 -6.07
CA ALA A 262 1.23 14.62 -4.80
C ALA A 262 2.72 14.27 -4.93
N PHE A 263 3.06 13.29 -5.78
CA PHE A 263 4.38 12.69 -5.89
C PHE A 263 4.84 12.55 -7.34
N PRO A 264 4.98 13.66 -8.10
CA PRO A 264 5.35 13.63 -9.52
C PRO A 264 6.75 13.05 -9.78
N ASP A 265 7.58 12.95 -8.75
CA ASP A 265 8.92 12.38 -8.82
C ASP A 265 8.92 10.85 -8.93
N LEU A 266 7.81 10.17 -8.56
CA LEU A 266 7.66 8.72 -8.76
C LEU A 266 7.74 8.35 -10.23
N LEU A 267 7.19 9.18 -11.12
CA LEU A 267 7.24 8.95 -12.57
C LEU A 267 8.67 8.96 -13.12
N ARG A 268 9.62 9.60 -12.43
CA ARG A 268 11.03 9.62 -12.84
C ARG A 268 11.81 8.39 -12.37
N GLN A 269 11.26 7.64 -11.42
CA GLN A 269 11.89 6.41 -10.90
C GLN A 269 11.56 5.21 -11.78
N LEU A 270 10.42 5.25 -12.47
CA LEU A 270 10.01 4.21 -13.40
C LEU A 270 11.02 4.10 -14.57
N GLU A 271 11.43 2.88 -14.88
CA GLU A 271 12.21 2.64 -16.09
C GLU A 271 11.41 3.09 -17.33
N PRO A 272 12.10 3.55 -18.40
CA PRO A 272 11.45 3.74 -19.69
C PRO A 272 10.82 2.43 -20.18
N ASP A 273 9.61 2.51 -20.72
CA ASP A 273 8.88 1.39 -21.34
C ASP A 273 8.41 1.85 -22.72
N ASP A 274 8.67 1.04 -23.75
CA ASP A 274 8.28 1.37 -25.13
C ASP A 274 6.76 1.24 -25.37
N TYR A 275 6.04 0.58 -24.46
CA TYR A 275 4.62 0.26 -24.57
C TYR A 275 3.71 1.15 -23.72
N TYR A 276 4.21 1.70 -22.60
CA TYR A 276 3.40 2.46 -21.65
C TYR A 276 3.97 3.83 -21.32
N LEU A 277 3.10 4.84 -21.30
CA LEU A 277 3.40 6.12 -20.65
C LEU A 277 3.66 5.89 -19.14
N PRO A 278 4.57 6.65 -18.51
CA PRO A 278 4.90 6.47 -17.08
C PRO A 278 3.69 6.47 -16.14
N GLU A 279 2.69 7.33 -16.40
CA GLU A 279 1.47 7.42 -15.61
C GLU A 279 0.62 6.14 -15.75
N LYS A 280 0.53 5.59 -16.96
CA LYS A 280 -0.17 4.32 -17.20
C LYS A 280 0.54 3.16 -16.52
N ARG A 281 1.88 3.13 -16.56
CA ARG A 281 2.69 2.12 -15.86
C ARG A 281 2.50 2.22 -14.34
N LEU A 282 2.55 3.44 -13.78
CA LEU A 282 2.27 3.67 -12.36
C LEU A 282 0.87 3.17 -11.98
N GLY A 283 -0.13 3.44 -12.83
CA GLY A 283 -1.49 2.95 -12.65
C GLY A 283 -1.56 1.42 -12.57
N VAL A 284 -0.92 0.71 -13.50
CA VAL A 284 -0.84 -0.76 -13.47
C VAL A 284 -0.20 -1.28 -12.18
N LEU A 285 0.85 -0.62 -11.71
CA LEU A 285 1.52 -1.00 -10.45
C LEU A 285 0.62 -0.75 -9.23
N ILE A 286 -0.05 0.41 -9.14
CA ILE A 286 -0.98 0.71 -8.04
C ILE A 286 -2.12 -0.30 -8.05
N GLU A 287 -2.74 -0.56 -9.19
CA GLU A 287 -3.86 -1.48 -9.25
C GLU A 287 -3.46 -2.90 -8.88
N SER A 288 -2.41 -3.43 -9.51
CA SER A 288 -2.02 -4.82 -9.31
C SER A 288 -1.45 -5.05 -7.90
N ARG A 289 -0.55 -4.17 -7.45
CA ARG A 289 0.19 -4.37 -6.19
C ARG A 289 -0.59 -3.90 -4.96
N PHE A 290 -1.24 -2.73 -5.04
CA PHE A 290 -1.95 -2.14 -3.91
C PHE A 290 -3.42 -2.59 -3.87
N ILE A 291 -4.18 -2.42 -4.96
CA ILE A 291 -5.63 -2.68 -4.91
C ILE A 291 -5.93 -4.18 -4.92
N GLU A 292 -5.43 -4.93 -5.91
CA GLU A 292 -5.78 -6.34 -6.10
C GLU A 292 -5.04 -7.25 -5.10
N ARG A 293 -3.72 -7.13 -5.00
CA ARG A 293 -2.90 -8.08 -4.22
C ARG A 293 -2.62 -7.66 -2.78
N PHE A 294 -2.98 -6.45 -2.40
CA PHE A 294 -3.05 -6.05 -1.00
C PHE A 294 -4.50 -5.88 -0.55
N LEU A 295 -5.22 -4.86 -1.00
CA LEU A 295 -6.55 -4.59 -0.43
C LEU A 295 -7.59 -5.70 -0.67
N GLN A 296 -7.68 -6.24 -1.88
CA GLN A 296 -8.66 -7.29 -2.19
C GLN A 296 -8.28 -8.64 -1.57
N PHE A 297 -6.99 -8.99 -1.53
CA PHE A 297 -6.52 -10.18 -0.80
C PHE A 297 -6.88 -10.14 0.69
N TRP A 298 -6.82 -8.95 1.29
CA TRP A 298 -7.19 -8.74 2.69
C TRP A 298 -8.71 -8.64 2.92
N GLY A 299 -9.52 -8.56 1.87
CA GLY A 299 -10.97 -8.42 1.96
C GLY A 299 -11.43 -6.98 2.22
N PHE A 300 -10.58 -5.98 2.01
CA PHE A 300 -10.92 -4.57 2.20
C PHE A 300 -11.70 -3.98 1.03
N VAL A 301 -11.50 -4.50 -0.18
CA VAL A 301 -12.19 -4.06 -1.39
C VAL A 301 -12.56 -5.25 -2.26
N THR A 302 -13.47 -5.06 -3.21
CA THR A 302 -13.60 -5.93 -4.38
C THR A 302 -13.49 -5.11 -5.66
N VAL A 303 -12.95 -5.74 -6.70
CA VAL A 303 -12.69 -5.12 -8.00
C VAL A 303 -13.37 -5.98 -9.07
N ASP A 304 -14.14 -5.35 -9.96
CA ASP A 304 -14.73 -6.04 -11.10
C ASP A 304 -13.62 -6.42 -12.10
N PRO A 305 -13.42 -7.72 -12.38
CA PRO A 305 -12.42 -8.21 -13.33
C PRO A 305 -12.63 -7.72 -14.77
N ASN A 306 -13.85 -7.36 -15.16
CA ASN A 306 -14.22 -6.99 -16.53
C ASN A 306 -14.16 -5.48 -16.78
N ARG A 307 -13.60 -4.70 -15.85
CA ARG A 307 -13.49 -3.24 -15.95
C ARG A 307 -12.75 -2.71 -17.18
N PHE A 308 -11.94 -3.54 -17.83
CA PHE A 308 -11.17 -3.19 -19.04
C PHE A 308 -11.83 -3.64 -20.35
N ALA A 309 -12.92 -4.41 -20.29
CA ALA A 309 -13.48 -5.11 -21.46
C ALA A 309 -14.64 -4.36 -22.16
N ALA A 310 -15.08 -3.21 -21.65
CA ALA A 310 -16.25 -2.50 -22.18
C ALA A 310 -15.94 -1.03 -22.50
N GLU A 311 -15.99 -0.67 -23.77
CA GLU A 311 -15.80 0.70 -24.29
C GLU A 311 -16.87 1.70 -23.78
N ASP A 312 -17.98 1.22 -23.21
CA ASP A 312 -19.17 2.03 -22.89
C ASP A 312 -19.58 2.07 -21.40
N ARG A 313 -18.70 1.70 -20.45
CA ARG A 313 -19.06 1.71 -19.00
C ARG A 313 -18.31 2.78 -18.20
N LYS A 314 -19.04 3.34 -17.22
CA LYS A 314 -18.57 4.30 -16.21
C LYS A 314 -17.18 3.91 -15.69
N PRO A 315 -16.31 4.90 -15.35
CA PRO A 315 -14.96 4.63 -14.86
C PRO A 315 -15.01 3.62 -13.71
N PRO A 316 -14.09 2.65 -13.68
CA PRO A 316 -14.13 1.57 -12.71
C PRO A 316 -14.18 2.12 -11.29
N LYS A 317 -15.14 1.64 -10.51
CA LYS A 317 -15.16 1.87 -9.07
C LYS A 317 -14.82 0.58 -8.34
N VAL A 318 -13.99 0.70 -7.32
CA VAL A 318 -13.78 -0.39 -6.37
C VAL A 318 -14.98 -0.43 -5.42
N GLN A 319 -15.40 -1.61 -4.99
CA GLN A 319 -16.41 -1.73 -3.94
C GLN A 319 -15.71 -1.84 -2.60
N LEU A 320 -15.81 -0.81 -1.76
CA LEU A 320 -15.25 -0.83 -0.41
C LEU A 320 -16.05 -1.81 0.45
N GLN A 321 -15.34 -2.69 1.18
CA GLN A 321 -15.97 -3.66 2.08
C GLN A 321 -16.02 -3.13 3.51
N PRO A 322 -16.97 -3.58 4.35
CA PRO A 322 -17.09 -3.11 5.74
C PRO A 322 -15.80 -3.28 6.55
N LEU A 323 -15.04 -4.34 6.27
CA LEU A 323 -13.76 -4.63 6.93
C LEU A 323 -12.76 -3.47 6.82
N LEU A 324 -12.77 -2.72 5.70
CA LEU A 324 -11.88 -1.57 5.51
C LEU A 324 -12.18 -0.47 6.53
N ALA A 325 -13.45 -0.08 6.68
CA ALA A 325 -13.86 0.99 7.59
C ALA A 325 -13.79 0.57 9.08
N GLN A 326 -13.92 -0.73 9.36
CA GLN A 326 -13.67 -1.28 10.70
C GLN A 326 -12.19 -1.26 11.06
N THR A 327 -11.30 -1.41 10.05
CA THR A 327 -9.85 -1.43 10.25
C THR A 327 -9.27 -0.03 10.31
N PHE A 328 -9.63 0.85 9.38
CA PHE A 328 -9.01 2.17 9.20
C PHE A 328 -10.05 3.29 9.35
N GLN A 329 -9.86 4.12 10.37
CA GLN A 329 -10.71 5.27 10.67
C GLN A 329 -9.88 6.54 10.65
N PHE A 330 -10.05 7.36 9.61
CA PHE A 330 -9.33 8.61 9.45
C PHE A 330 -10.00 9.76 10.24
N THR A 331 -9.20 10.56 10.93
CA THR A 331 -9.61 11.70 11.78
C THR A 331 -8.89 12.98 11.35
N LEU A 332 -9.06 13.35 10.07
CA LEU A 332 -8.37 14.45 9.42
C LEU A 332 -8.99 15.82 9.66
#